data_AF-A0A0C3PJH1-F1
#
_entry.id   AF-A0A0C3PJH1-F1
#
_cell.length_a   1.000
_cell.length_b   1.000
_cell.length_c   1.000
_cell.angle_alpha   90.00
_cell.angle_beta   90.00
_cell.angle_gamma   90.00
#
_symmetry.space_group_name_H-M   'P 1'
#
loop_
_entity.id
_entity.type
_entity.pdbx_description
1 polymer ?
#
loop_
_entity_poly.entity_id
_entity_poly.type
_entity_poly.pdbx_seq_one_letter_code
_entity_poly.pdbx_strand_id
1 'polypeptide(L)'
;MYLPGSFDIAPRDPSLHSNSWYKATEYITWIYGLCPALLYNVLPEIPWRNFCKFVAGLRIMSQYSITPVQLQLACQLLNEWEPEFEQIFYQWCVDCIPIIRPCVHLTCHLTSKRTIGNLGQEIHQPSDPFSNLAQQGIWRCQVNALKAMIPHLDPPKNKNPRASTDLCNSFVLLAKCDRKPIILQGEEARVIAAYLRLPQTPKVQHWACLQLPNGQIARSEFQELQKAPEDICMACNVKVTLNGVICIAEVRYFARLVVTDNLSDNDNDDEDLDGPHHFQFDDIALVTLYSHPHPFLLEQSHGVLASCMKLGKASLQVIKISAVQSVVAMVPHRPVVHGVTEDRYFLVEKTGMEIVHFGLEENDDE
;
A
#
# COMPACT_ATOMS: atom_id res chain seq x y z
N MET A 1 -3.45 -11.58 12.74
CA MET A 1 -3.93 -10.19 12.46
C MET A 1 -3.76 -9.90 10.97
N TYR A 2 -4.74 -9.28 10.30
CA TYR A 2 -4.73 -9.11 8.84
C TYR A 2 -3.94 -7.91 8.32
N LEU A 3 -3.45 -7.03 9.20
CA LEU A 3 -2.65 -5.87 8.82
C LEU A 3 -1.16 -6.27 8.70
N PRO A 4 -0.49 -5.90 7.60
CA PRO A 4 0.95 -6.08 7.43
C PRO A 4 1.76 -5.34 8.51
N GLY A 5 2.95 -5.86 8.83
CA GLY A 5 3.88 -5.19 9.75
C GLY A 5 4.34 -3.81 9.29
N SER A 6 4.18 -3.48 7.99
CA SER A 6 4.44 -2.13 7.47
C SER A 6 3.52 -1.08 8.07
N PHE A 7 2.39 -1.43 8.69
CA PHE A 7 1.47 -0.52 9.38
C PHE A 7 1.98 -0.08 10.77
N ASP A 8 3.22 -0.46 11.12
CA ASP A 8 3.93 -0.17 12.37
C ASP A 8 3.30 -0.85 13.59
N ILE A 9 2.07 -0.47 13.95
CA ILE A 9 1.38 -0.96 15.15
C ILE A 9 -0.03 -1.43 14.82
N ALA A 10 -0.30 -2.66 15.25
CA ALA A 10 -1.63 -3.24 15.31
C ALA A 10 -2.62 -2.31 16.05
N PRO A 11 -3.72 -1.85 15.41
CA PRO A 11 -4.79 -1.20 16.13
C PRO A 11 -5.35 -2.12 17.23
N ARG A 12 -5.21 -1.70 18.49
CA ARG A 12 -5.76 -2.42 19.65
C ARG A 12 -7.25 -2.17 19.80
N ASP A 13 -7.93 -3.04 20.53
CA ASP A 13 -9.34 -2.85 20.86
C ASP A 13 -9.54 -1.48 21.54
N PRO A 14 -10.30 -0.56 20.92
CA PRO A 14 -10.51 0.78 21.46
C PRO A 14 -11.29 0.77 22.77
N SER A 15 -12.08 -0.28 23.04
CA SER A 15 -12.83 -0.45 24.30
C SER A 15 -11.94 -0.76 25.49
N LEU A 16 -10.78 -1.38 25.26
CA LEU A 16 -9.86 -1.79 26.31
C LEU A 16 -8.79 -0.72 26.59
N HIS A 17 -8.42 0.09 25.60
CA HIS A 17 -7.20 0.92 25.66
C HIS A 17 -7.40 2.34 25.12
N SER A 18 -8.40 3.07 25.64
CA SER A 18 -8.69 4.43 25.20
C SER A 18 -7.67 5.50 25.66
N ASN A 19 -6.58 5.19 26.38
CA ASN A 19 -5.77 6.19 27.16
C ASN A 19 -4.23 6.25 26.97
N SER A 20 -3.58 5.49 26.07
CA SER A 20 -2.09 5.56 25.89
C SER A 20 -1.60 6.67 24.92
N TRP A 21 -0.32 7.05 24.97
CA TRP A 21 0.32 8.12 24.17
C TRP A 21 0.72 7.70 22.73
N TYR A 22 0.57 6.42 22.36
CA TYR A 22 0.91 5.87 21.02
C TYR A 22 -0.28 5.85 20.03
N LYS A 23 -1.34 6.61 20.32
CA LYS A 23 -2.66 6.46 19.68
C LYS A 23 -2.80 6.95 18.25
N ALA A 24 -2.10 8.01 17.83
CA ALA A 24 -2.49 8.72 16.62
C ALA A 24 -2.50 7.79 15.39
N THR A 25 -1.45 7.01 15.18
CA THR A 25 -1.35 6.04 14.08
C THR A 25 -2.34 4.88 14.20
N GLU A 26 -2.56 4.38 15.42
CA GLU A 26 -3.56 3.33 15.69
C GLU A 26 -4.98 3.83 15.36
N TYR A 27 -5.35 5.03 15.81
CA TYR A 27 -6.64 5.66 15.56
C TYR A 27 -6.82 6.05 14.09
N ILE A 28 -5.78 6.52 13.43
CA ILE A 28 -5.79 6.77 11.98
C ILE A 28 -6.09 5.47 11.24
N THR A 29 -5.42 4.36 11.60
CA THR A 29 -5.65 3.05 10.97
C THR A 29 -7.06 2.53 11.27
N TRP A 30 -7.54 2.70 12.50
CA TRP A 30 -8.92 2.37 12.88
C TRP A 30 -9.95 3.17 12.08
N ILE A 31 -9.93 4.50 12.22
CA ILE A 31 -10.96 5.39 11.70
C ILE A 31 -10.88 5.44 10.18
N TYR A 32 -9.70 5.62 9.61
CA TYR A 32 -9.57 5.79 8.17
C TYR A 32 -9.46 4.46 7.45
N GLY A 33 -8.88 3.42 8.06
CA GLY A 33 -8.66 2.13 7.41
C GLY A 33 -9.82 1.15 7.61
N LEU A 34 -10.19 0.88 8.87
CA LEU A 34 -11.07 -0.23 9.23
C LEU A 34 -12.55 0.16 9.34
N CYS A 35 -12.85 1.29 9.98
CA CYS A 35 -14.22 1.72 10.29
C CYS A 35 -15.15 1.82 9.06
N PRO A 36 -14.71 2.23 7.85
CA PRO A 36 -15.62 2.25 6.71
C PRO A 36 -16.25 0.90 6.40
N ALA A 37 -15.47 -0.19 6.55
CA ALA A 37 -15.96 -1.55 6.38
C ALA A 37 -16.72 -2.04 7.63
N LEU A 38 -16.13 -1.84 8.82
CA LEU A 38 -16.67 -2.40 10.07
C LEU A 38 -17.99 -1.75 10.51
N LEU A 39 -18.24 -0.50 10.10
CA LEU A 39 -19.47 0.22 10.40
C LEU A 39 -20.54 0.05 9.32
N TYR A 40 -20.20 -0.56 8.18
CA TYR A 40 -21.17 -0.91 7.15
C TYR A 40 -22.15 -1.97 7.69
N ASN A 41 -23.46 -1.79 7.44
CA ASN A 41 -24.57 -2.53 8.06
C ASN A 41 -24.71 -2.40 9.60
N VAL A 42 -23.82 -1.70 10.31
CA VAL A 42 -23.95 -1.39 11.74
C VAL A 42 -24.57 -0.01 11.93
N LEU A 43 -24.06 0.99 11.21
CA LEU A 43 -24.65 2.32 11.20
C LEU A 43 -25.80 2.40 10.18
N PRO A 44 -26.80 3.26 10.43
CA PRO A 44 -27.78 3.59 9.40
C PRO A 44 -27.08 4.19 8.17
N GLU A 45 -27.69 4.01 7.00
CA GLU A 45 -27.07 4.34 5.71
C GLU A 45 -26.60 5.80 5.64
N ILE A 46 -27.44 6.75 6.06
CA ILE A 46 -27.16 8.19 5.96
C ILE A 46 -25.90 8.58 6.79
N PRO A 47 -25.84 8.29 8.11
CA PRO A 47 -24.62 8.49 8.90
C PRO A 47 -23.39 7.78 8.33
N TRP A 48 -23.53 6.55 7.85
CA TRP A 48 -22.41 5.78 7.30
C TRP A 48 -21.84 6.42 6.03
N ARG A 49 -22.71 6.84 5.10
CA ARG A 49 -22.29 7.52 3.86
C ARG A 49 -21.57 8.84 4.15
N ASN A 50 -22.10 9.63 5.08
CA ASN A 50 -21.45 10.87 5.53
C ASN A 50 -20.07 10.59 6.17
N PHE A 51 -19.96 9.58 7.02
CA PHE A 51 -18.69 9.14 7.59
C PHE A 51 -17.68 8.70 6.50
N CYS A 52 -18.13 7.93 5.51
CA CYS A 52 -17.28 7.54 4.38
C CYS A 52 -16.80 8.74 3.56
N LYS A 53 -17.65 9.76 3.34
CA LYS A 53 -17.27 11.01 2.67
C LYS A 53 -16.14 11.74 3.40
N PHE A 54 -16.25 11.84 4.73
CA PHE A 54 -15.18 12.38 5.59
C PHE A 54 -13.87 11.60 5.48
N VAL A 55 -13.95 10.27 5.59
CA VAL A 55 -12.77 9.41 5.46
C VAL A 55 -12.14 9.54 4.07
N ALA A 56 -12.93 9.69 3.01
CA ALA A 56 -12.44 9.86 1.64
C ALA A 56 -11.57 11.12 1.51
N GLY A 57 -12.10 12.26 1.97
CA GLY A 57 -11.36 13.52 1.98
C GLY A 57 -10.06 13.42 2.79
N LEU A 58 -10.12 12.84 3.99
CA LEU A 58 -8.94 12.70 4.85
C LEU A 58 -7.90 11.73 4.32
N ARG A 59 -8.32 10.63 3.70
CA ARG A 59 -7.43 9.68 3.04
C ARG A 59 -6.63 10.38 1.94
N ILE A 60 -7.29 11.14 1.06
CA ILE A 60 -6.61 11.94 0.03
C ILE A 60 -5.67 12.95 0.65
N MET A 61 -6.14 13.72 1.63
CA MET A 61 -5.34 14.71 2.36
C MET A 61 -4.17 14.11 3.13
N SER A 62 -4.12 12.80 3.33
CA SER A 62 -3.08 12.10 4.05
C SER A 62 -2.00 11.49 3.15
N GLN A 63 -2.14 11.51 1.83
CA GLN A 63 -1.15 10.95 0.90
C GLN A 63 0.17 11.73 0.95
N TYR A 64 1.29 11.08 0.63
CA TYR A 64 2.60 11.73 0.55
C TYR A 64 2.69 12.69 -0.63
N SER A 65 2.23 12.25 -1.80
CA SER A 65 2.05 13.05 -3.01
C SER A 65 0.56 13.22 -3.27
N ILE A 66 0.13 14.44 -3.61
CA ILE A 66 -1.28 14.76 -3.89
C ILE A 66 -1.29 15.57 -5.18
N THR A 67 -2.05 15.11 -6.18
CA THR A 67 -2.23 15.87 -7.43
C THR A 67 -3.25 17.01 -7.23
N PRO A 68 -3.21 18.06 -8.06
CA PRO A 68 -4.19 19.15 -7.97
C PRO A 68 -5.64 18.67 -8.09
N VAL A 69 -5.90 17.69 -8.95
CA VAL A 69 -7.22 17.07 -9.13
C VAL A 69 -7.67 16.34 -7.86
N GLN A 70 -6.77 15.56 -7.24
CA GLN A 70 -7.05 14.90 -5.97
C GLN A 70 -7.32 15.90 -4.85
N LEU A 71 -6.54 16.99 -4.78
CA LEU A 71 -6.75 18.05 -3.78
C LEU A 71 -8.12 18.71 -3.97
N GLN A 72 -8.51 19.01 -5.20
CA GLN A 72 -9.82 19.57 -5.51
C GLN A 72 -10.95 18.63 -5.09
N LEU A 73 -10.82 17.33 -5.38
CA LEU A 73 -11.78 16.32 -4.94
C LEU A 73 -11.86 16.25 -3.41
N ALA A 74 -10.72 16.27 -2.71
CA ALA A 74 -10.71 16.26 -1.25
C ALA A 74 -11.40 17.50 -0.65
N CYS A 75 -11.13 18.69 -1.21
CA CYS A 75 -11.80 19.92 -0.84
C CYS A 75 -13.32 19.81 -1.05
N GLN A 76 -13.76 19.28 -2.19
CA GLN A 76 -15.18 19.08 -2.47
C GLN A 76 -15.82 18.14 -1.45
N LEU A 77 -15.23 16.97 -1.22
CA LEU A 77 -15.74 15.98 -0.27
C LEU A 77 -15.89 16.54 1.14
N LEU A 78 -14.90 17.29 1.62
CA LEU A 78 -14.93 17.87 2.97
C LEU A 78 -15.93 19.04 3.08
N ASN A 79 -16.01 19.90 2.05
CA ASN A 79 -16.98 21.01 2.01
C ASN A 79 -18.43 20.53 1.92
N GLU A 80 -18.70 19.39 1.27
CA GLU A 80 -20.02 18.76 1.27
C GLU A 80 -20.29 18.01 2.58
N TRP A 81 -19.27 17.36 3.14
CA TRP A 81 -19.38 16.58 4.37
C TRP A 81 -19.78 17.43 5.58
N GLU A 82 -19.16 18.60 5.77
CA GLU A 82 -19.41 19.49 6.92
C GLU A 82 -20.90 19.82 7.09
N PRO A 83 -21.60 20.44 6.12
CA PRO A 83 -23.01 20.81 6.27
C PRO A 83 -23.93 19.58 6.40
N GLU A 84 -23.63 18.47 5.73
CA GLU A 84 -24.36 17.21 5.92
C GLU A 84 -24.21 16.68 7.36
N PHE A 85 -23.00 16.75 7.92
CA PHE A 85 -22.74 16.34 9.29
C PHE A 85 -23.54 17.20 10.27
N GLU A 86 -23.62 18.52 10.04
CA GLU A 86 -24.45 19.40 10.87
C GLU A 86 -25.92 18.99 10.84
N GLN A 87 -26.46 18.71 9.65
CA GLN A 87 -27.86 18.32 9.47
C GLN A 87 -28.18 16.96 10.11
N ILE A 88 -27.27 15.98 9.98
CA ILE A 88 -27.50 14.61 10.46
C ILE A 88 -27.43 14.55 12.00
N PHE A 89 -26.41 15.15 12.61
CA PHE A 89 -26.08 14.86 14.00
C PHE A 89 -26.59 15.86 15.02
N TYR A 90 -26.55 17.16 14.73
CA TYR A 90 -26.88 18.17 15.74
C TYR A 90 -27.86 19.25 15.27
N GLN A 91 -28.28 19.26 14.01
CA GLN A 91 -29.40 20.05 13.48
C GLN A 91 -29.36 21.53 13.86
N TRP A 92 -28.16 22.11 13.88
CA TRP A 92 -27.91 23.49 14.29
C TRP A 92 -28.32 23.82 15.73
N CYS A 93 -28.36 22.81 16.60
CA CYS A 93 -28.54 23.00 18.03
C CYS A 93 -27.42 23.91 18.56
N VAL A 94 -27.82 25.12 18.99
CA VAL A 94 -26.90 26.20 19.40
C VAL A 94 -25.98 25.75 20.53
N ASP A 95 -26.47 24.87 21.42
CA ASP A 95 -25.71 24.35 22.56
C ASP A 95 -24.55 23.42 22.14
N CYS A 96 -24.65 22.78 20.96
CA CYS A 96 -23.61 21.90 20.43
C CYS A 96 -22.54 22.65 19.62
N ILE A 97 -22.86 23.86 19.13
CA ILE A 97 -21.97 24.64 18.27
C ILE A 97 -20.60 24.89 18.90
N PRO A 98 -20.47 25.32 20.18
CA PRO A 98 -19.16 25.58 20.79
C PRO A 98 -18.27 24.35 20.91
N ILE A 99 -18.84 23.15 20.90
CA ILE A 99 -18.13 21.88 21.13
C ILE A 99 -17.77 21.22 19.80
N ILE A 100 -18.77 21.05 18.92
CA ILE A 100 -18.65 20.22 17.71
C ILE A 100 -18.05 21.03 16.56
N ARG A 101 -18.51 22.27 16.37
CA ARG A 101 -18.16 23.08 15.20
C ARG A 101 -16.66 23.37 15.08
N PRO A 102 -15.90 23.66 16.16
CA PRO A 102 -14.46 23.80 16.05
C PRO A 102 -13.76 22.56 15.48
N CYS A 103 -14.18 21.35 15.88
CA CYS A 103 -13.59 20.10 15.41
C CYS A 103 -13.95 19.81 13.96
N VAL A 104 -15.22 20.00 13.58
CA VAL A 104 -15.70 19.77 12.22
C VAL A 104 -15.07 20.78 11.25
N HIS A 105 -15.13 22.07 11.59
CA HIS A 105 -14.60 23.13 10.74
C HIS A 105 -13.07 23.06 10.59
N LEU A 106 -12.35 22.68 11.65
CA LEU A 106 -10.90 22.49 11.57
C LEU A 106 -10.49 21.45 10.52
N THR A 107 -11.32 20.43 10.29
CA THR A 107 -11.09 19.43 9.23
C THR A 107 -11.01 20.08 7.85
N CYS A 108 -11.89 21.03 7.54
CA CYS A 108 -11.91 21.75 6.26
C CYS A 108 -10.65 22.63 6.07
N HIS A 109 -10.00 23.03 7.17
CA HIS A 109 -8.74 23.81 7.16
C HIS A 109 -7.48 22.95 7.06
N LEU A 110 -7.57 21.61 7.11
CA LEU A 110 -6.40 20.73 7.02
C LEU A 110 -5.68 20.84 5.67
N THR A 111 -6.40 21.22 4.62
CA THR A 111 -5.89 21.52 3.27
C THR A 111 -4.79 22.57 3.27
N SER A 112 -4.87 23.54 4.18
CA SER A 112 -3.94 24.68 4.27
C SER A 112 -2.82 24.50 5.31
N LYS A 113 -2.94 23.53 6.24
CA LYS A 113 -2.15 23.49 7.49
C LYS A 113 -1.02 22.45 7.54
N ARG A 114 -0.85 21.62 6.50
CA ARG A 114 0.15 20.54 6.50
C ARG A 114 1.60 21.05 6.64
N THR A 115 1.89 22.18 6.01
CA THR A 115 3.17 22.89 6.12
C THR A 115 3.42 23.38 7.55
N ILE A 116 2.37 23.84 8.26
CA ILE A 116 2.48 24.37 9.62
C ILE A 116 2.78 23.27 10.65
N GLY A 117 2.24 22.06 10.47
CA GLY A 117 2.50 20.94 11.39
C GLY A 117 3.94 20.41 11.32
N ASN A 118 4.49 20.25 10.11
CA ASN A 118 5.89 19.85 9.90
C ASN A 118 6.84 20.90 10.49
N LEU A 119 6.57 22.18 10.21
CA LEU A 119 7.32 23.31 10.74
C LEU A 119 7.17 23.44 12.27
N GLY A 120 5.99 23.16 12.82
CA GLY A 120 5.70 23.23 14.25
C GLY A 120 6.48 22.23 15.11
N GLN A 121 6.82 21.05 14.56
CA GLN A 121 7.68 20.07 15.25
C GLN A 121 9.12 20.56 15.44
N GLU A 122 9.54 21.57 14.67
CA GLU A 122 10.88 22.13 14.71
C GLU A 122 10.95 23.40 15.57
N ILE A 123 9.82 23.87 16.11
CA ILE A 123 9.79 25.02 17.02
C ILE A 123 10.30 24.58 18.39
N HIS A 124 11.55 24.88 18.66
CA HIS A 124 12.22 24.57 19.93
C HIS A 124 12.12 25.72 20.95
N GLN A 125 11.67 26.90 20.52
CA GLN A 125 11.57 28.10 21.37
C GLN A 125 10.15 28.69 21.38
N PRO A 126 9.40 28.54 22.49
CA PRO A 126 8.01 29.01 22.56
C PRO A 126 7.86 30.53 22.70
N SER A 127 8.93 31.26 23.03
CA SER A 127 8.90 32.72 23.24
C SER A 127 9.00 33.55 21.96
N ASP A 128 9.60 33.00 20.90
CA ASP A 128 9.68 33.63 19.57
C ASP A 128 9.62 32.56 18.46
N PRO A 129 8.43 31.97 18.24
CA PRO A 129 8.27 30.80 17.38
C PRO A 129 8.56 31.10 15.90
N PHE A 130 8.29 32.33 15.43
CA PHE A 130 8.43 32.67 14.01
C PHE A 130 9.90 32.87 13.62
N SER A 131 10.70 33.55 14.44
CA SER A 131 12.14 33.69 14.20
C SER A 131 12.86 32.36 14.33
N ASN A 132 12.49 31.55 15.33
CA ASN A 132 13.02 30.20 15.51
C ASN A 132 12.72 29.33 14.28
N LEU A 133 11.49 29.40 13.76
CA LEU A 133 11.09 28.66 12.58
C LEU A 133 11.84 29.09 11.32
N ALA A 134 12.03 30.40 11.11
CA ALA A 134 12.83 30.90 10.00
C ALA A 134 14.28 30.38 10.07
N GLN A 135 14.87 30.34 11.26
CA GLN A 135 16.22 29.81 11.48
C GLN A 135 16.29 28.30 11.22
N GLN A 136 15.30 27.52 11.64
CA GLN A 136 15.22 26.08 11.33
C GLN A 136 15.07 25.84 9.82
N GLY A 137 14.25 26.64 9.14
CA GLY A 137 14.13 26.59 7.67
C GLY A 137 15.45 26.83 6.96
N ILE A 138 16.20 27.87 7.38
CA ILE A 138 17.55 28.14 6.87
C ILE A 138 18.49 26.97 7.13
N TRP A 139 18.47 26.41 8.35
CA TRP A 139 19.32 25.30 8.73
C TRP A 139 19.01 24.03 7.90
N ARG A 140 17.74 23.72 7.67
CA ARG A 140 17.29 22.63 6.79
C ARG A 140 17.81 22.83 5.36
N CYS A 141 17.68 24.03 4.81
CA CYS A 141 18.20 24.36 3.49
C CYS A 141 19.72 24.19 3.41
N GLN A 142 20.46 24.63 4.44
CA GLN A 142 21.92 24.48 4.51
C GLN A 142 22.33 23.01 4.61
N VAL A 143 21.67 22.22 5.46
CA VAL A 143 21.93 20.78 5.60
C VAL A 143 21.61 20.04 4.31
N ASN A 144 20.46 20.32 3.68
CA ASN A 144 20.07 19.70 2.41
C ASN A 144 21.03 20.10 1.29
N ALA A 145 21.46 21.37 1.22
CA ALA A 145 22.47 21.84 0.28
C ALA A 145 23.82 21.13 0.49
N LEU A 146 24.26 20.98 1.74
CA LEU A 146 25.49 20.24 2.08
C LEU A 146 25.39 18.76 1.70
N LYS A 147 24.26 18.10 2.00
CA LYS A 147 24.02 16.71 1.61
C LYS A 147 23.99 16.53 0.09
N ALA A 148 23.43 17.49 -0.64
CA ALA A 148 23.39 17.46 -2.11
C ALA A 148 24.77 17.73 -2.74
N MET A 149 25.52 18.69 -2.20
CA MET A 149 26.88 19.00 -2.66
C MET A 149 27.87 17.89 -2.30
N ILE A 150 27.62 17.20 -1.19
CA ILE A 150 28.55 16.25 -0.59
C ILE A 150 27.79 14.97 -0.17
N PRO A 151 27.44 14.09 -1.14
CA PRO A 151 26.64 12.89 -0.87
C PRO A 151 27.28 11.91 0.13
N HIS A 152 28.60 11.98 0.34
CA HIS A 152 29.30 11.11 1.29
C HIS A 152 29.10 11.50 2.76
N LEU A 153 28.55 12.68 3.07
CA LEU A 153 28.20 13.08 4.44
C LEU A 153 26.93 12.38 4.93
N ASP A 154 26.11 11.86 4.02
CA ASP A 154 24.93 11.05 4.31
C ASP A 154 24.94 9.80 3.43
N PRO A 155 25.92 8.89 3.65
CA PRO A 155 26.03 7.69 2.84
C PRO A 155 24.73 6.89 2.99
N PRO A 156 24.16 6.35 1.89
CA PRO A 156 22.91 5.61 1.97
C PRO A 156 23.05 4.48 2.99
N LYS A 157 22.16 4.48 4.00
CA LYS A 157 22.08 3.42 5.01
C LYS A 157 21.54 2.13 4.38
N ASN A 158 22.24 1.53 3.42
CA ASN A 158 21.84 0.28 2.81
C ASN A 158 23.05 -0.62 2.63
N LYS A 159 23.44 -1.30 3.71
CA LYS A 159 24.00 -2.64 3.52
C LYS A 159 22.81 -3.58 3.55
N ASN A 160 22.45 -4.11 2.39
CA ASN A 160 21.41 -5.12 2.30
C ASN A 160 21.73 -6.26 3.29
N PRO A 161 20.72 -6.89 3.91
CA PRO A 161 20.94 -7.95 4.88
C PRO A 161 21.84 -9.06 4.30
N ARG A 162 22.63 -9.71 5.15
CA ARG A 162 23.50 -10.82 4.70
C ARG A 162 22.66 -11.88 3.98
N ALA A 163 23.15 -12.37 2.84
CA ALA A 163 22.48 -13.35 1.98
C ALA A 163 21.18 -12.87 1.31
N SER A 164 20.96 -11.55 1.23
CA SER A 164 19.98 -10.99 0.31
C SER A 164 20.52 -10.90 -1.11
N THR A 165 19.61 -10.83 -2.08
CA THR A 165 19.93 -10.65 -3.50
C THR A 165 19.38 -9.31 -3.92
N ASP A 166 20.28 -8.38 -4.24
CA ASP A 166 19.91 -7.08 -4.79
C ASP A 166 19.39 -7.27 -6.23
N LEU A 167 18.24 -6.67 -6.51
CA LEU A 167 17.66 -6.62 -7.85
C LEU A 167 17.82 -5.20 -8.40
N CYS A 168 17.47 -4.98 -9.66
CA CYS A 168 17.41 -3.63 -10.21
C CYS A 168 16.31 -2.79 -9.51
N ASN A 169 16.46 -1.47 -9.56
CA ASN A 169 15.49 -0.49 -9.04
C ASN A 169 15.19 -0.58 -7.54
N SER A 170 16.19 -0.92 -6.71
CA SER A 170 16.08 -0.93 -5.24
C SER A 170 15.13 -2.00 -4.67
N PHE A 171 14.75 -3.00 -5.46
CA PHE A 171 14.09 -4.20 -4.96
C PHE A 171 15.14 -5.17 -4.43
N VAL A 172 14.85 -5.84 -3.31
CA VAL A 172 15.79 -6.80 -2.71
C VAL A 172 15.06 -8.08 -2.30
N LEU A 173 15.48 -9.22 -2.85
CA LEU A 173 15.03 -10.53 -2.35
C LEU A 173 15.76 -10.84 -1.04
N LEU A 174 15.00 -11.12 0.01
CA LEU A 174 15.60 -11.44 1.32
C LEU A 174 16.00 -12.91 1.40
N ALA A 175 16.93 -13.22 2.31
CA ALA A 175 17.63 -14.50 2.39
C ALA A 175 16.74 -15.75 2.54
N LYS A 176 15.48 -15.60 2.96
CA LYS A 176 14.59 -16.73 3.18
C LYS A 176 14.06 -17.25 1.84
N CYS A 177 14.67 -18.33 1.38
CA CYS A 177 14.33 -19.04 0.15
C CYS A 177 14.42 -20.56 0.35
N ASP A 178 13.92 -21.32 -0.62
CA ASP A 178 14.13 -22.77 -0.66
C ASP A 178 15.62 -23.10 -0.70
N ARG A 179 16.04 -24.17 -0.01
CA ARG A 179 17.46 -24.58 -0.03
C ARG A 179 17.89 -25.13 -1.39
N LYS A 180 16.96 -25.66 -2.17
CA LYS A 180 17.21 -26.27 -3.48
C LYS A 180 16.06 -25.93 -4.43
N PRO A 181 16.33 -25.72 -5.73
CA PRO A 181 15.29 -25.58 -6.73
C PRO A 181 14.37 -26.81 -6.79
N ILE A 182 13.07 -26.58 -6.89
CA ILE A 182 12.00 -27.58 -6.85
C ILE A 182 11.41 -27.73 -8.27
N ILE A 183 10.95 -28.94 -8.59
CA ILE A 183 10.17 -29.20 -9.81
C ILE A 183 8.71 -28.85 -9.51
N LEU A 184 8.17 -27.88 -10.25
CA LEU A 184 6.77 -27.48 -10.12
C LEU A 184 5.84 -28.48 -10.79
N GLN A 185 4.60 -28.56 -10.32
CA GLN A 185 3.55 -29.45 -10.82
C GLN A 185 2.24 -28.68 -10.97
N GLY A 186 1.36 -29.14 -11.87
CA GLY A 186 0.02 -28.59 -12.05
C GLY A 186 -0.01 -27.17 -12.63
N GLU A 187 -0.92 -26.33 -12.13
CA GLU A 187 -1.17 -24.99 -12.68
C GLU A 187 0.03 -24.04 -12.53
N GLU A 188 0.79 -24.13 -11.44
CA GLU A 188 1.97 -23.28 -11.22
C GLU A 188 3.04 -23.55 -12.29
N ALA A 189 3.24 -24.84 -12.62
CA ALA A 189 4.10 -25.23 -13.73
C ALA A 189 3.58 -24.68 -15.06
N ARG A 190 2.28 -24.85 -15.34
CA ARG A 190 1.69 -24.39 -16.61
C ARG A 190 1.86 -22.88 -16.82
N VAL A 191 1.59 -22.07 -15.80
CA VAL A 191 1.65 -20.61 -15.88
C VAL A 191 3.09 -20.11 -16.07
N ILE A 192 4.07 -20.68 -15.36
CA ILE A 192 5.47 -20.28 -15.50
C ILE A 192 6.05 -20.74 -16.84
N ALA A 193 5.70 -21.94 -17.32
CA ALA A 193 6.08 -22.41 -18.65
C ALA A 193 5.53 -21.48 -19.74
N ALA A 194 4.26 -21.08 -19.62
CA ALA A 194 3.62 -20.14 -20.54
C ALA A 194 4.29 -18.76 -20.52
N TYR A 195 4.65 -18.24 -19.33
CA TYR A 195 5.39 -16.98 -19.18
C TYR A 195 6.76 -17.03 -19.88
N LEU A 196 7.53 -18.10 -19.66
CA LEU A 196 8.84 -18.31 -20.27
C LEU A 196 8.78 -18.75 -21.74
N ARG A 197 7.58 -19.04 -22.27
CA ARG A 197 7.36 -19.63 -23.60
C ARG A 197 8.12 -20.95 -23.80
N LEU A 198 8.21 -21.74 -22.74
CA LEU A 198 8.87 -23.06 -22.74
C LEU A 198 7.83 -24.18 -22.71
N PRO A 199 8.16 -25.37 -23.26
CA PRO A 199 7.26 -26.53 -23.22
C PRO A 199 7.11 -27.11 -21.80
N GLN A 200 8.12 -26.92 -20.94
CA GLN A 200 8.13 -27.38 -19.56
C GLN A 200 8.77 -26.33 -18.66
N THR A 201 8.31 -26.26 -17.42
CA THR A 201 8.92 -25.37 -16.43
C THR A 201 10.30 -25.82 -16.00
N PRO A 202 11.25 -24.88 -15.91
CA PRO A 202 12.50 -25.15 -15.23
C PRO A 202 12.26 -25.38 -13.73
N LYS A 203 13.28 -25.86 -13.03
CA LYS A 203 13.25 -25.92 -11.57
C LYS A 203 13.25 -24.50 -11.03
N VAL A 204 12.38 -24.23 -10.05
CA VAL A 204 12.20 -22.90 -9.46
C VAL A 204 12.60 -22.96 -7.99
N GLN A 205 13.30 -21.93 -7.53
CA GLN A 205 13.55 -21.70 -6.11
C GLN A 205 12.55 -20.66 -5.63
N HIS A 206 11.83 -20.92 -4.53
CA HIS A 206 10.92 -19.93 -3.98
C HIS A 206 11.67 -18.99 -3.04
N TRP A 207 11.38 -17.71 -3.14
CA TRP A 207 11.74 -16.68 -2.17
C TRP A 207 10.49 -16.25 -1.41
N ALA A 208 10.68 -16.07 -0.11
CA ALA A 208 9.58 -15.82 0.80
C ALA A 208 9.30 -14.34 1.06
N CYS A 209 10.29 -13.48 0.88
CA CYS A 209 10.16 -12.06 1.16
C CYS A 209 10.89 -11.22 0.11
N LEU A 210 10.25 -10.11 -0.24
CA LEU A 210 10.75 -9.07 -1.12
C LEU A 210 10.68 -7.73 -0.39
N GLN A 211 11.79 -7.01 -0.34
CA GLN A 211 11.81 -5.61 0.05
C GLN A 211 11.54 -4.74 -1.19
N LEU A 212 10.57 -3.85 -1.07
CA LEU A 212 10.18 -2.87 -2.08
C LEU A 212 11.04 -1.59 -1.96
N PRO A 213 11.09 -0.75 -3.01
CA PRO A 213 11.86 0.50 -3.00
C PRO A 213 11.42 1.48 -1.90
N ASN A 214 10.14 1.43 -1.53
CA ASN A 214 9.56 2.22 -0.45
C ASN A 214 9.90 1.69 0.97
N GLY A 215 10.72 0.64 1.06
CA GLY A 215 11.15 0.01 2.31
C GLY A 215 10.16 -1.00 2.91
N GLN A 216 8.97 -1.18 2.33
CA GLN A 216 8.04 -2.22 2.77
C GLN A 216 8.58 -3.61 2.44
N ILE A 217 8.24 -4.59 3.28
CA ILE A 217 8.58 -6.00 3.03
C ILE A 217 7.30 -6.75 2.67
N ALA A 218 7.17 -7.11 1.40
CA ALA A 218 6.16 -8.03 0.92
C ALA A 218 6.58 -9.46 1.29
N ARG A 219 5.64 -10.23 1.82
CA ARG A 219 5.84 -11.65 2.16
C ARG A 219 5.09 -12.54 1.19
N SER A 220 5.35 -13.82 1.24
CA SER A 220 4.66 -14.81 0.44
C SER A 220 3.78 -15.73 1.28
N GLU A 221 2.69 -16.20 0.68
CA GLU A 221 1.82 -17.22 1.27
C GLU A 221 2.62 -18.50 1.58
N PHE A 222 3.58 -18.88 0.72
CA PHE A 222 4.46 -20.03 0.93
C PHE A 222 5.10 -20.07 2.33
N GLN A 223 5.51 -18.92 2.87
CA GLN A 223 6.07 -18.86 4.22
C GLN A 223 5.01 -18.72 5.31
N GLU A 224 3.94 -17.97 5.07
CA GLU A 224 2.91 -17.77 6.09
C GLU A 224 2.12 -19.07 6.38
N LEU A 225 1.96 -19.97 5.38
CA LEU A 225 1.37 -21.31 5.57
C LEU A 225 2.15 -22.22 6.53
N GLN A 226 3.42 -21.91 6.80
CA GLN A 226 4.28 -22.70 7.70
C GLN A 226 4.18 -22.24 9.16
N LYS A 227 3.39 -21.20 9.45
CA LYS A 227 3.22 -20.64 10.80
C LYS A 227 1.86 -21.01 11.39
N ALA A 228 1.78 -20.95 12.72
CA ALA A 228 0.50 -21.01 13.40
C ALA A 228 -0.36 -19.78 13.00
N PRO A 229 -1.69 -19.91 12.87
CA PRO A 229 -2.58 -18.81 12.49
C PRO A 229 -2.42 -17.54 13.35
N GLU A 230 -2.03 -17.71 14.61
CA GLU A 230 -1.78 -16.64 15.59
C GLU A 230 -0.52 -15.82 15.25
N ASP A 231 0.48 -16.42 14.60
CA ASP A 231 1.76 -15.81 14.22
C ASP A 231 1.77 -15.26 12.78
N ILE A 232 0.66 -15.42 12.06
CA ILE A 232 0.53 -14.93 10.69
C ILE A 232 0.33 -13.42 10.71
N CYS A 233 1.29 -12.73 10.12
CA CYS A 233 1.18 -11.33 9.76
C CYS A 233 0.93 -11.29 8.25
N MET A 234 -0.31 -10.95 7.86
CA MET A 234 -0.79 -11.02 6.48
C MET A 234 -0.19 -9.90 5.61
N ALA A 235 1.12 -9.98 5.35
CA ALA A 235 1.86 -9.10 4.45
C ALA A 235 2.03 -9.70 3.04
N CYS A 236 1.17 -10.63 2.67
CA CYS A 236 1.17 -11.30 1.36
C CYS A 236 0.38 -10.57 0.28
N ASN A 237 -0.41 -9.55 0.64
CA ASN A 237 -1.21 -8.81 -0.34
C ASN A 237 -0.45 -7.57 -0.82
N VAL A 238 -0.49 -7.35 -2.12
CA VAL A 238 0.23 -6.27 -2.80
C VAL A 238 -0.67 -5.53 -3.78
N LYS A 239 -0.43 -4.23 -3.92
CA LYS A 239 -0.93 -3.39 -5.01
C LYS A 239 0.01 -3.54 -6.19
N VAL A 240 -0.54 -3.89 -7.35
CA VAL A 240 0.23 -4.15 -8.58
C VAL A 240 -0.36 -3.40 -9.76
N THR A 241 0.50 -2.93 -10.67
CA THR A 241 0.07 -2.35 -11.95
C THR A 241 0.27 -3.36 -13.07
N LEU A 242 -0.83 -3.74 -13.70
CA LEU A 242 -0.86 -4.73 -14.78
C LEU A 242 -1.51 -4.11 -16.00
N ASN A 243 -0.75 -3.96 -17.09
CA ASN A 243 -1.22 -3.34 -18.34
C ASN A 243 -1.85 -1.95 -18.11
N GLY A 244 -1.26 -1.14 -17.23
CA GLY A 244 -1.79 0.18 -16.85
C GLY A 244 -2.94 0.15 -15.84
N VAL A 245 -3.42 -1.02 -15.44
CA VAL A 245 -4.54 -1.15 -14.48
C VAL A 245 -4.03 -1.55 -13.12
N ILE A 246 -4.49 -0.85 -12.08
CA ILE A 246 -4.19 -1.20 -10.70
C ILE A 246 -5.06 -2.37 -10.24
N CYS A 247 -4.41 -3.42 -9.76
CA CYS A 247 -5.03 -4.62 -9.23
C CYS A 247 -4.48 -4.93 -7.83
N ILE A 248 -5.24 -5.69 -7.04
CA ILE A 248 -4.75 -6.25 -5.79
C ILE A 248 -4.49 -7.74 -5.99
N ALA A 249 -3.34 -8.19 -5.51
CA ALA A 249 -2.91 -9.57 -5.67
C ALA A 249 -2.36 -10.12 -4.36
N GLU A 250 -2.58 -11.41 -4.11
CA GLU A 250 -1.93 -12.16 -3.06
C GLU A 250 -0.73 -12.91 -3.63
N VAL A 251 0.45 -12.67 -3.06
CA VAL A 251 1.71 -13.28 -3.48
C VAL A 251 1.82 -14.71 -2.93
N ARG A 252 1.98 -15.68 -3.84
CA ARG A 252 2.28 -17.07 -3.47
C ARG A 252 3.75 -17.27 -3.12
N TYR A 253 4.63 -16.77 -3.98
CA TYR A 253 6.08 -16.71 -3.79
C TYR A 253 6.74 -15.79 -4.82
N PHE A 254 7.98 -15.38 -4.52
CA PHE A 254 8.87 -14.72 -5.47
C PHE A 254 9.84 -15.72 -6.08
N ALA A 255 10.31 -15.48 -7.30
CA ALA A 255 11.29 -16.33 -7.95
C ALA A 255 12.17 -15.53 -8.91
N ARG A 256 13.39 -16.02 -9.10
CA ARG A 256 14.31 -15.58 -10.16
C ARG A 256 14.39 -16.68 -11.22
N LEU A 257 13.94 -16.39 -12.42
CA LEU A 257 13.89 -17.32 -13.55
C LEU A 257 15.01 -17.02 -14.53
N VAL A 258 15.65 -18.05 -15.08
CA VAL A 258 16.65 -17.90 -16.14
C VAL A 258 15.94 -17.76 -17.48
N VAL A 259 16.22 -16.69 -18.21
CA VAL A 259 15.81 -16.47 -19.60
C VAL A 259 17.10 -16.51 -20.41
N THR A 260 17.37 -17.59 -21.14
CA THR A 260 18.56 -17.65 -22.01
C THR A 260 18.42 -16.64 -23.16
N ASP A 261 19.48 -15.87 -23.41
CA ASP A 261 19.57 -15.00 -24.57
C ASP A 261 19.53 -15.83 -25.85
N ASN A 262 18.97 -15.25 -26.91
CA ASN A 262 18.80 -15.91 -28.18
C ASN A 262 20.16 -16.44 -28.65
N LEU A 263 20.19 -17.71 -29.02
CA LEU A 263 21.20 -18.23 -29.94
C LEU A 263 21.23 -17.25 -31.13
N SER A 264 22.25 -16.42 -31.21
CA SER A 264 22.83 -16.18 -32.52
C SER A 264 23.32 -17.54 -32.99
N ASP A 265 22.44 -18.25 -33.69
CA ASP A 265 22.81 -19.20 -34.74
C ASP A 265 23.66 -18.43 -35.75
N ASN A 266 24.92 -18.19 -35.38
CA ASN A 266 26.01 -18.03 -36.31
C ASN A 266 27.02 -19.06 -35.86
N ASP A 267 26.80 -20.29 -36.35
CA ASP A 267 27.93 -21.13 -36.75
C ASP A 267 28.91 -20.21 -37.51
N ASN A 268 30.03 -19.88 -36.87
CA ASN A 268 31.35 -19.79 -37.48
C ASN A 268 32.36 -19.39 -36.38
N ASP A 269 33.15 -20.40 -36.04
CA ASP A 269 34.59 -20.36 -35.80
C ASP A 269 35.16 -19.49 -34.67
N ASP A 270 35.74 -20.23 -33.73
CA ASP A 270 37.01 -20.01 -33.04
C ASP A 270 37.18 -18.88 -31.99
N GLU A 271 37.68 -19.35 -30.85
CA GLU A 271 38.54 -18.64 -29.87
C GLU A 271 37.94 -17.45 -29.11
N ASP A 272 37.33 -17.73 -27.94
CA ASP A 272 37.66 -17.07 -26.65
C ASP A 272 36.80 -17.64 -25.49
N LEU A 273 37.35 -18.65 -24.80
CA LEU A 273 36.80 -19.29 -23.59
C LEU A 273 37.12 -18.47 -22.32
N ASP A 274 36.65 -17.21 -22.22
CA ASP A 274 36.67 -16.49 -20.92
C ASP A 274 35.72 -15.27 -20.82
N GLY A 275 34.64 -15.24 -21.61
CA GLY A 275 33.57 -14.25 -21.43
C GLY A 275 32.56 -14.71 -20.36
N PRO A 276 32.14 -13.85 -19.40
CA PRO A 276 31.08 -14.24 -18.47
C PRO A 276 29.80 -14.50 -19.26
N HIS A 277 29.34 -15.76 -19.28
CA HIS A 277 27.97 -16.06 -19.70
C HIS A 277 27.02 -15.25 -18.82
N HIS A 278 26.58 -14.09 -19.32
CA HIS A 278 25.60 -13.25 -18.65
C HIS A 278 24.25 -13.94 -18.75
N PHE A 279 23.94 -14.81 -17.78
CA PHE A 279 22.59 -15.31 -17.61
C PHE A 279 21.65 -14.13 -17.42
N GLN A 280 20.70 -13.95 -18.34
CA GLN A 280 19.63 -13.00 -18.16
C GLN A 280 18.58 -13.62 -17.22
N PHE A 281 18.16 -12.85 -16.25
CA PHE A 281 17.19 -13.28 -15.25
C PHE A 281 15.93 -12.43 -15.33
N ASP A 282 14.79 -13.09 -15.24
CA ASP A 282 13.51 -12.45 -14.99
C ASP A 282 13.14 -12.65 -13.51
N ASP A 283 13.02 -11.53 -12.81
CA ASP A 283 12.61 -11.46 -11.41
C ASP A 283 11.08 -11.33 -11.34
N ILE A 284 10.41 -12.38 -10.83
CA ILE A 284 8.96 -12.51 -10.88
C ILE A 284 8.32 -12.77 -9.53
N ALA A 285 7.03 -12.49 -9.44
CA ALA A 285 6.15 -12.95 -8.38
C ALA A 285 5.04 -13.82 -8.99
N LEU A 286 4.78 -14.98 -8.39
CA LEU A 286 3.58 -15.76 -8.68
C LEU A 286 2.47 -15.27 -7.76
N VAL A 287 1.34 -14.87 -8.35
CA VAL A 287 0.25 -14.23 -7.61
C VAL A 287 -1.11 -14.82 -7.95
N THR A 288 -2.06 -14.67 -7.04
CA THR A 288 -3.50 -14.82 -7.32
C THR A 288 -4.17 -13.47 -7.15
N LEU A 289 -5.12 -13.14 -8.02
CA LEU A 289 -5.77 -11.83 -8.03
C LEU A 289 -7.01 -11.81 -7.14
N TYR A 290 -7.31 -10.63 -6.62
CA TYR A 290 -8.64 -10.28 -6.15
C TYR A 290 -9.48 -9.75 -7.33
N SER A 291 -10.80 -9.87 -7.21
CA SER A 291 -11.74 -9.25 -8.16
C SER A 291 -11.64 -7.73 -8.10
N HIS A 292 -12.24 -7.05 -9.08
CA HIS A 292 -12.58 -5.64 -8.91
C HIS A 292 -13.48 -5.43 -7.67
N PRO A 293 -13.43 -4.23 -7.05
CA PRO A 293 -14.31 -3.91 -5.94
C PRO A 293 -15.78 -3.98 -6.35
N HIS A 294 -16.66 -4.27 -5.40
CA HIS A 294 -18.09 -4.27 -5.68
C HIS A 294 -18.56 -2.83 -5.93
N PRO A 295 -19.21 -2.57 -7.08
CA PRO A 295 -19.52 -1.22 -7.53
C PRO A 295 -20.37 -0.46 -6.52
N PHE A 296 -21.46 -1.09 -6.02
CA PHE A 296 -22.32 -0.47 -5.01
C PHE A 296 -21.59 -0.05 -3.73
N LEU A 297 -20.77 -0.93 -3.13
CA LEU A 297 -20.05 -0.59 -1.90
C LEU A 297 -19.01 0.51 -2.14
N LEU A 298 -18.32 0.46 -3.27
CA LEU A 298 -17.34 1.45 -3.65
C LEU A 298 -18.01 2.82 -3.85
N GLU A 299 -19.10 2.88 -4.60
CA GLU A 299 -19.84 4.12 -4.89
C GLU A 299 -20.46 4.72 -3.63
N GLN A 300 -21.21 3.92 -2.85
CA GLN A 300 -21.89 4.42 -1.66
C GLN A 300 -20.91 4.88 -0.57
N SER A 301 -19.69 4.34 -0.57
CA SER A 301 -18.61 4.76 0.33
C SER A 301 -17.73 5.88 -0.23
N HIS A 302 -18.07 6.51 -1.37
CA HIS A 302 -17.20 7.53 -1.99
C HIS A 302 -15.76 7.01 -2.24
N GLY A 303 -15.64 5.74 -2.63
CA GLY A 303 -14.38 5.08 -2.96
C GLY A 303 -13.60 4.51 -1.77
N VAL A 304 -14.02 4.71 -0.51
CA VAL A 304 -13.19 4.27 0.64
C VAL A 304 -13.30 2.77 0.95
N LEU A 305 -14.43 2.15 0.61
CA LEU A 305 -14.70 0.73 0.84
C LEU A 305 -14.52 -0.08 -0.46
N ALA A 306 -13.25 -0.30 -0.83
CA ALA A 306 -12.91 -1.23 -1.91
C ALA A 306 -13.00 -2.67 -1.41
N SER A 307 -14.19 -3.28 -1.53
CA SER A 307 -14.45 -4.66 -1.11
C SER A 307 -14.44 -5.60 -2.32
N CYS A 308 -13.56 -6.60 -2.30
CA CYS A 308 -13.27 -7.54 -3.38
C CYS A 308 -13.52 -8.99 -2.98
N MET A 309 -13.56 -9.89 -3.96
CA MET A 309 -13.58 -11.35 -3.76
C MET A 309 -12.21 -11.93 -4.11
N LYS A 310 -11.83 -13.01 -3.44
CA LYS A 310 -10.62 -13.77 -3.79
C LYS A 310 -10.94 -14.69 -4.98
N LEU A 311 -10.27 -14.52 -6.11
CA LEU A 311 -10.53 -15.32 -7.32
C LEU A 311 -9.86 -16.70 -7.27
N GLY A 312 -8.86 -16.86 -6.39
CA GLY A 312 -8.17 -18.14 -6.17
C GLY A 312 -7.38 -18.62 -7.38
N LYS A 313 -7.24 -19.94 -7.51
CA LYS A 313 -6.35 -20.58 -8.50
C LYS A 313 -6.68 -20.24 -9.97
N ALA A 314 -7.94 -19.91 -10.28
CA ALA A 314 -8.34 -19.51 -11.63
C ALA A 314 -7.67 -18.20 -12.09
N SER A 315 -7.23 -17.36 -11.15
CA SER A 315 -6.54 -16.09 -11.41
C SER A 315 -5.01 -16.18 -11.27
N LEU A 316 -4.47 -17.39 -11.16
CA LEU A 316 -3.04 -17.60 -10.97
C LEU A 316 -2.26 -17.07 -12.18
N GLN A 317 -1.33 -16.16 -11.94
CA GLN A 317 -0.51 -15.58 -13.00
C GLN A 317 0.87 -15.15 -12.50
N VAL A 318 1.81 -15.05 -13.43
CA VAL A 318 3.17 -14.53 -13.19
C VAL A 318 3.17 -13.05 -13.51
N ILE A 319 3.75 -12.25 -12.61
CA ILE A 319 3.97 -10.81 -12.81
C ILE A 319 5.45 -10.49 -12.59
N LYS A 320 5.98 -9.47 -13.25
CA LYS A 320 7.32 -8.95 -12.94
C LYS A 320 7.32 -8.29 -11.57
N ILE A 321 8.40 -8.43 -10.81
CA ILE A 321 8.53 -7.79 -9.50
C ILE A 321 8.40 -6.26 -9.58
N SER A 322 8.84 -5.66 -10.70
CA SER A 322 8.71 -4.23 -10.97
C SER A 322 7.26 -3.74 -11.04
N ALA A 323 6.28 -4.64 -11.22
CA ALA A 323 4.85 -4.29 -11.19
C ALA A 323 4.31 -4.07 -9.77
N VAL A 324 5.06 -4.49 -8.73
CA VAL A 324 4.64 -4.38 -7.33
C VAL A 324 4.92 -2.98 -6.80
N GLN A 325 3.85 -2.26 -6.43
CA GLN A 325 3.94 -0.89 -5.94
C GLN A 325 4.08 -0.82 -4.42
N SER A 326 3.21 -1.53 -3.71
CA SER A 326 3.14 -1.46 -2.25
C SER A 326 2.52 -2.71 -1.63
N VAL A 327 2.80 -2.93 -0.35
CA VAL A 327 2.13 -3.94 0.49
C VAL A 327 0.85 -3.33 1.05
N VAL A 328 -0.25 -4.07 0.92
CA VAL A 328 -1.58 -3.66 1.38
C VAL A 328 -2.17 -4.72 2.31
N ALA A 329 -3.22 -4.38 3.04
CA ALA A 329 -4.01 -5.36 3.77
C ALA A 329 -5.30 -5.68 3.02
N MET A 330 -5.66 -6.96 2.99
CA MET A 330 -6.98 -7.42 2.56
C MET A 330 -7.63 -8.08 3.76
N VAL A 331 -8.56 -7.36 4.39
CA VAL A 331 -9.19 -7.75 5.65
C VAL A 331 -10.52 -8.45 5.35
N PRO A 332 -10.76 -9.68 5.82
CA PRO A 332 -12.01 -10.36 5.58
C PRO A 332 -13.18 -9.67 6.30
N HIS A 333 -14.32 -9.61 5.64
CA HIS A 333 -15.59 -9.14 6.21
C HIS A 333 -16.80 -9.79 5.52
N ARG A 334 -17.99 -9.56 6.08
CA ARG A 334 -19.25 -10.17 5.63
C ARG A 334 -20.34 -9.13 5.41
N PRO A 335 -20.21 -8.23 4.42
CA PRO A 335 -21.20 -7.21 4.16
C PRO A 335 -22.51 -7.84 3.68
N VAL A 336 -23.64 -7.24 4.09
CA VAL A 336 -24.96 -7.54 3.55
C VAL A 336 -25.24 -6.56 2.42
N VAL A 337 -25.21 -7.05 1.19
CA VAL A 337 -25.44 -6.27 -0.03
C VAL A 337 -26.72 -6.77 -0.67
N HIS A 338 -27.69 -5.86 -0.91
CA HIS A 338 -29.00 -6.20 -1.46
C HIS A 338 -29.71 -7.36 -0.74
N GLY A 339 -29.52 -7.46 0.59
CA GLY A 339 -30.12 -8.51 1.42
C GLY A 339 -29.36 -9.84 1.45
N VAL A 340 -28.22 -9.95 0.76
CA VAL A 340 -27.38 -11.14 0.72
C VAL A 340 -26.07 -10.89 1.47
N THR A 341 -25.75 -11.78 2.40
CA THR A 341 -24.44 -11.78 3.08
C THR A 341 -23.40 -12.45 2.20
N GLU A 342 -22.31 -11.76 1.89
CA GLU A 342 -21.22 -12.27 1.05
C GLU A 342 -19.90 -12.33 1.82
N ASP A 343 -19.11 -13.38 1.63
CA ASP A 343 -17.74 -13.45 2.13
C ASP A 343 -16.81 -12.65 1.21
N ARG A 344 -16.24 -11.54 1.71
CA ARG A 344 -15.45 -10.61 0.90
C ARG A 344 -14.21 -10.15 1.68
N TYR A 345 -13.33 -9.41 1.02
CA TYR A 345 -12.15 -8.81 1.61
C TYR A 345 -12.08 -7.33 1.24
N PHE A 346 -11.91 -6.45 2.22
CA PHE A 346 -11.76 -5.02 1.95
C PHE A 346 -10.30 -4.58 2.03
N LEU A 347 -9.93 -3.68 1.13
CA LEU A 347 -8.60 -3.09 1.04
C LEU A 347 -8.37 -2.08 2.16
N VAL A 348 -7.22 -2.20 2.81
CA VAL A 348 -6.66 -1.17 3.69
C VAL A 348 -5.25 -0.86 3.25
N GLU A 349 -5.01 0.42 2.95
CA GLU A 349 -3.69 0.94 2.58
C GLU A 349 -3.06 1.70 3.74
N LYS A 350 -1.73 1.72 3.79
CA LYS A 350 -1.00 2.48 4.81
C LYS A 350 -1.20 3.97 4.54
N THR A 351 -1.77 4.68 5.52
CA THR A 351 -1.88 6.14 5.50
C THR A 351 -0.52 6.80 5.28
N GLY A 352 -0.44 7.83 4.43
CA GLY A 352 0.83 8.41 4.03
C GLY A 352 1.39 7.84 2.72
N MET A 353 0.81 6.78 2.17
CA MET A 353 1.15 6.26 0.83
C MET A 353 0.16 6.76 -0.23
N GLU A 354 0.48 6.54 -1.50
CA GLU A 354 -0.45 6.73 -2.62
C GLU A 354 -1.61 5.74 -2.54
N ILE A 355 -2.84 6.24 -2.71
CA ILE A 355 -4.07 5.46 -2.56
C ILE A 355 -4.54 4.91 -3.91
N VAL A 356 -5.10 3.70 -3.93
CA VAL A 356 -5.70 3.13 -5.15
C VAL A 356 -6.97 3.90 -5.51
N HIS A 357 -7.07 4.33 -6.77
CA HIS A 357 -8.31 4.85 -7.35
C HIS A 357 -8.89 3.81 -8.30
N PHE A 358 -10.00 3.19 -7.91
CA PHE A 358 -10.70 2.25 -8.77
C PHE A 358 -11.69 3.00 -9.66
N GLY A 359 -11.52 2.94 -10.98
CA GLY A 359 -12.50 3.44 -11.95
C GLY A 359 -12.27 4.85 -12.49
N LEU A 360 -11.08 5.44 -12.31
CA LEU A 360 -10.64 6.60 -13.07
C LEU A 360 -9.55 6.15 -14.04
N GLU A 361 -9.76 6.36 -15.33
CA GLU A 361 -8.68 6.29 -16.32
C GLU A 361 -7.64 7.36 -15.94
N GLU A 362 -6.40 6.95 -15.72
CA GLU A 362 -5.29 7.90 -15.65
C GLU A 362 -5.18 8.52 -17.05
N ASN A 363 -5.76 9.71 -17.22
CA ASN A 363 -5.35 10.57 -18.31
C ASN A 363 -3.92 11.01 -18.01
N ASP A 364 -2.96 10.26 -18.54
CA ASP A 364 -1.60 10.71 -18.77
C ASP A 364 -1.65 11.88 -19.77
N ASP A 365 -1.98 13.06 -19.28
CA ASP A 365 -1.72 14.31 -19.99
C ASP A 365 -0.36 14.84 -19.49
N GLU A 366 0.67 14.53 -20.30
CA GLU A 366 2.06 15.06 -20.41
C GLU A 366 2.73 15.78 -19.22
#